data_AF-A0A8H7PUC7-F1
#
_entry.id   AF-A0A8H7PUC7-F1
#
_cell.length_a   1.000
_cell.length_b   1.000
_cell.length_c   1.000
_cell.angle_alpha   90.00
_cell.angle_beta   90.00
_cell.angle_gamma   90.00
#
_symmetry.space_group_name_H-M   'P 1'
#
loop_
_entity.id
_entity.type
_entity.pdbx_description
1 polymer ?
#
loop_
_entity_poly.entity_id
_entity_poly.type
_entity_poly.pdbx_seq_one_letter_code
_entity_poly.pdbx_strand_id
1 'polypeptide(L)'
;MTSSLHLALLICDTPTPKVVEDYGAYDKLFRLVFDKARPADVDISWSDFDVVNRQEYPSIDDIQAKKYDGIVITGSARGAYEDEEWIHKLIDFVKQVREQTPQARIVGICFGHQIIAIASGGACKPNPSGWEFGYTDTELTPLGRRYFNTSKTQMAIQEVHKDYVPELPPNFKCLATTAPHTPVQVMVSDDNRVISIQGHPEFPAEVVKLLMEKRLEAGILKQDFVQESLKKLYTKPIDDLWIVQHFISFLLGKVPAVQDAEGSNSDLKQIPITILSTPHVRLTAAAGEVVCDPSAEQIFDYLSELNMRFSYLVVERMDEANDQYYMQVKLNNDGSCLLEYRFGSADAHFQTTIIGPFAFSGQQNVAMIVTAWASGKDDLWKNGLTWNKLVLN
;
A
#
# COMPACT_ATOMS: atom_id res chain seq x y z
N MET A 1 6.76 18.26 -18.00
CA MET A 1 6.11 19.31 -17.20
C MET A 1 5.68 18.63 -15.91
N THR A 2 6.00 19.20 -14.75
CA THR A 2 5.52 18.68 -13.47
C THR A 2 4.02 18.97 -13.34
N SER A 3 3.23 17.93 -13.06
CA SER A 3 1.82 18.08 -12.69
C SER A 3 1.75 18.38 -11.19
N SER A 4 0.77 19.18 -10.74
CA SER A 4 0.53 19.42 -9.31
C SER A 4 -0.87 18.96 -8.95
N LEU A 5 -1.02 18.40 -7.76
CA LEU A 5 -2.28 18.04 -7.12
C LEU A 5 -2.39 18.77 -5.78
N HIS A 6 -3.45 19.55 -5.59
CA HIS A 6 -3.83 20.08 -4.29
C HIS A 6 -5.04 19.31 -3.75
N LEU A 7 -4.86 18.58 -2.65
CA LEU A 7 -5.85 17.67 -2.10
C LEU A 7 -6.45 18.19 -0.79
N ALA A 8 -7.76 18.11 -0.64
CA ALA A 8 -8.44 18.32 0.64
C ALA A 8 -8.50 16.98 1.41
N LEU A 9 -7.89 16.91 2.59
CA LEU A 9 -7.92 15.75 3.47
C LEU A 9 -8.97 15.94 4.56
N LEU A 10 -10.03 15.15 4.53
CA LEU A 10 -11.10 15.13 5.52
C LEU A 10 -10.77 14.12 6.62
N ILE A 11 -10.26 14.61 7.75
CA ILE A 11 -9.80 13.80 8.88
C ILE A 11 -10.99 13.44 9.76
N CYS A 12 -11.35 12.16 9.77
CA CYS A 12 -12.55 11.60 10.40
C CYS A 12 -12.28 10.89 11.74
N ASP A 13 -11.03 10.90 12.22
CA ASP A 13 -10.64 10.37 13.53
C ASP A 13 -9.19 10.78 13.88
N THR A 14 -8.72 10.42 15.07
CA THR A 14 -7.31 10.46 15.44
C THR A 14 -6.86 9.05 15.83
N PRO A 15 -5.72 8.55 15.32
CA PRO A 15 -5.22 7.23 15.73
C PRO A 15 -4.96 7.16 17.23
N THR A 16 -4.85 5.94 17.78
CA THR A 16 -4.55 5.79 19.22
C THR A 16 -3.25 6.50 19.59
N PRO A 17 -3.08 6.99 20.85
CA PRO A 17 -1.89 7.77 21.24
C PRO A 17 -0.56 7.11 20.87
N LYS A 18 -0.48 5.78 20.97
CA LYS A 18 0.73 5.02 20.61
C LYS A 18 1.02 5.04 19.10
N VAL A 19 0.00 4.97 18.25
CA VAL A 19 0.16 5.12 16.79
C VAL A 19 0.61 6.54 16.46
N VAL A 20 0.03 7.55 17.13
CA VAL A 20 0.42 8.95 16.92
C VAL A 20 1.86 9.21 17.33
N GLU A 21 2.31 8.66 18.45
CA GLU A 21 3.70 8.75 18.92
C GLU A 21 4.68 8.14 17.90
N ASP A 22 4.41 6.92 17.44
CA ASP A 22 5.37 6.16 16.64
C ASP A 22 5.30 6.50 15.13
N TYR A 23 4.11 6.81 14.61
CA TYR A 23 3.84 6.95 13.16
C TYR A 23 3.20 8.29 12.78
N GLY A 24 2.58 8.98 13.74
CA GLY A 24 1.83 10.22 13.52
C GLY A 24 0.32 10.02 13.37
N ALA A 25 -0.40 11.14 13.26
CA ALA A 25 -1.82 11.14 12.97
C ALA A 25 -2.08 10.83 11.48
N TYR A 26 -3.36 10.73 11.10
CA TYR A 26 -3.75 10.35 9.74
C TYR A 26 -3.15 11.23 8.65
N ASP A 27 -3.02 12.53 8.92
CA ASP A 27 -2.40 13.48 8.01
C ASP A 27 -0.97 13.08 7.62
N LYS A 28 -0.17 12.58 8.58
CA LYS A 28 1.19 12.08 8.33
C LYS A 28 1.19 10.72 7.61
N LEU A 29 0.29 9.81 7.98
CA LEU A 29 0.18 8.48 7.36
C LEU A 29 -0.22 8.57 5.88
N PHE A 30 -1.23 9.38 5.58
CA PHE A 30 -1.70 9.60 4.20
C PHE A 30 -0.62 10.29 3.36
N ARG A 31 0.01 11.35 3.87
CA ARG A 31 1.13 12.01 3.16
C ARG A 31 2.26 11.04 2.86
N LEU A 32 2.66 10.22 3.83
CA LEU A 32 3.75 9.26 3.65
C LEU A 32 3.46 8.27 2.51
N VAL A 33 2.27 7.67 2.47
CA VAL A 33 1.94 6.68 1.42
C VAL A 33 1.76 7.35 0.06
N PHE A 34 1.13 8.53 -0.01
CA PHE A 34 0.98 9.29 -1.25
C PHE A 34 2.33 9.78 -1.79
N ASP A 35 3.22 10.26 -0.93
CA ASP A 35 4.56 10.70 -1.33
C ASP A 35 5.42 9.56 -1.85
N LYS A 36 5.29 8.36 -1.27
CA LYS A 36 5.99 7.16 -1.77
C LYS A 36 5.39 6.64 -3.08
N ALA A 37 4.08 6.79 -3.26
CA ALA A 37 3.36 6.30 -4.43
C ALA A 37 3.43 7.27 -5.62
N ARG A 38 3.61 8.58 -5.39
CA ARG A 38 3.51 9.58 -6.46
C ARG A 38 4.59 9.40 -7.53
N PRO A 39 4.23 9.54 -8.82
CA PRO A 39 5.21 9.70 -9.88
C PRO A 39 6.15 10.89 -9.59
N ALA A 40 7.41 10.79 -10.01
CA ALA A 40 8.41 11.83 -9.76
C ALA A 40 8.04 13.20 -10.38
N ASP A 41 7.21 13.21 -11.42
CA ASP A 41 6.71 14.40 -12.10
C ASP A 41 5.39 14.93 -11.51
N VAL A 42 4.88 14.36 -10.43
CA VAL A 42 3.66 14.81 -9.75
C VAL A 42 4.01 15.36 -8.38
N ASP A 43 3.72 16.62 -8.14
CA ASP A 43 3.81 17.24 -6.81
C ASP A 43 2.45 17.19 -6.11
N ILE A 44 2.41 16.87 -4.82
CA ILE A 44 1.18 16.75 -4.05
C ILE A 44 1.25 17.67 -2.83
N SER A 45 0.23 18.52 -2.69
CA SER A 45 0.05 19.41 -1.55
C SER A 45 -1.32 19.21 -0.93
N TRP A 46 -1.48 19.58 0.34
CA TRP A 46 -2.63 19.19 1.15
C TRP A 46 -3.22 20.38 1.90
N SER A 47 -4.54 20.38 2.07
CA SER A 47 -5.26 21.17 3.07
C SER A 47 -6.05 20.21 3.97
N ASP A 48 -5.83 20.32 5.28
CA ASP A 48 -6.45 19.42 6.26
C ASP A 48 -7.72 20.03 6.85
N PHE A 49 -8.74 19.20 7.00
CA PHE A 49 -10.03 19.56 7.57
C PHE A 49 -10.38 18.59 8.70
N ASP A 50 -10.53 19.12 9.91
CA ASP A 50 -10.96 18.35 11.07
C ASP A 50 -12.50 18.25 11.06
N VAL A 51 -12.98 17.11 10.57
CA VAL A 51 -14.41 16.83 10.41
C VAL A 51 -15.07 16.52 11.76
N VAL A 52 -14.33 15.93 12.70
CA VAL A 52 -14.91 15.42 13.95
C VAL A 52 -15.10 16.52 14.99
N ASN A 53 -14.03 17.23 15.34
CA ASN A 53 -14.07 18.16 16.47
C ASN A 53 -14.47 19.57 16.03
N ARG A 54 -13.88 20.05 14.93
CA ARG A 54 -14.14 21.41 14.41
C ARG A 54 -15.24 21.42 13.35
N GLN A 55 -15.59 20.25 12.80
CA GLN A 55 -16.54 20.09 11.71
C GLN A 55 -16.27 21.06 10.55
N GLU A 56 -14.99 21.17 10.20
CA GLU A 56 -14.48 21.98 9.11
C GLU A 56 -14.52 21.19 7.79
N TYR A 57 -14.81 21.90 6.70
CA TYR A 57 -14.88 21.35 5.35
C TYR A 57 -14.41 22.41 4.35
N PRO A 58 -13.87 22.01 3.19
CA PRO A 58 -13.67 22.94 2.10
C PRO A 58 -15.03 23.47 1.64
N SER A 59 -15.14 24.76 1.34
CA SER A 59 -16.41 25.31 0.88
C SER A 59 -16.77 24.77 -0.52
N ILE A 60 -18.06 24.66 -0.81
CA ILE A 60 -18.51 24.23 -2.15
C ILE A 60 -17.98 25.20 -3.21
N ASP A 61 -17.95 26.50 -2.93
CA ASP A 61 -17.40 27.52 -3.83
C ASP A 61 -15.91 27.29 -4.13
N ASP A 62 -15.11 26.91 -3.12
CA ASP A 62 -13.68 26.60 -3.31
C ASP A 62 -13.48 25.36 -4.19
N ILE A 63 -14.33 24.34 -4.02
CA ILE A 63 -14.30 23.12 -4.86
C ILE A 63 -14.77 23.45 -6.28
N GLN A 64 -15.80 24.29 -6.44
CA GLN A 64 -16.28 24.78 -7.74
C GLN A 64 -15.20 25.58 -8.47
N ALA A 65 -14.48 26.42 -7.75
CA ALA A 65 -13.34 27.19 -8.25
C ALA A 65 -12.08 26.34 -8.50
N LYS A 66 -12.14 25.01 -8.29
CA LYS A 66 -11.01 24.07 -8.45
C LYS A 66 -9.80 24.45 -7.60
N LYS A 67 -10.03 24.95 -6.37
CA LYS A 67 -8.93 25.10 -5.41
C LYS A 67 -8.34 23.76 -4.99
N TYR A 68 -9.15 22.69 -5.09
CA TYR A 68 -8.75 21.32 -4.81
C TYR A 68 -8.96 20.46 -6.06
N ASP A 69 -7.95 19.66 -6.40
CA ASP A 69 -8.01 18.66 -7.48
C ASP A 69 -8.74 17.38 -7.03
N GLY A 70 -8.84 17.16 -5.73
CA GLY A 70 -9.58 16.06 -5.15
C GLY A 70 -9.78 16.14 -3.65
N ILE A 71 -10.67 15.30 -3.17
CA ILE A 71 -11.03 15.15 -1.76
C ILE A 71 -10.69 13.73 -1.33
N VAL A 72 -9.97 13.58 -0.23
CA VAL A 72 -9.63 12.29 0.38
C VAL A 72 -10.28 12.21 1.75
N ILE A 73 -11.05 11.15 2.00
CA ILE A 73 -11.77 10.93 3.26
C ILE A 73 -11.11 9.77 4.01
N THR A 74 -10.64 10.03 5.22
CA THR A 74 -9.90 9.05 6.03
C THR A 74 -10.80 7.97 6.64
N GLY A 75 -10.17 6.96 7.22
CA GLY A 75 -10.82 6.02 8.12
C GLY A 75 -11.28 6.67 9.44
N SER A 76 -12.05 5.91 10.22
CA SER A 76 -12.48 6.22 11.58
C SER A 76 -12.75 4.94 12.36
N ALA A 77 -12.56 4.97 13.69
CA ALA A 77 -12.98 3.89 14.59
C ALA A 77 -14.50 3.88 14.85
N ARG A 78 -15.22 4.91 14.38
CA ARG A 78 -16.67 5.05 14.48
C ARG A 78 -17.39 4.29 13.38
N GLY A 79 -18.59 3.77 13.67
CA GLY A 79 -19.46 3.21 12.64
C GLY A 79 -20.10 4.32 11.79
N ALA A 80 -20.07 4.19 10.47
CA ALA A 80 -20.66 5.19 9.56
C ALA A 80 -22.19 5.31 9.65
N TYR A 81 -22.85 4.39 10.36
CA TYR A 81 -24.28 4.37 10.66
C TYR A 81 -24.62 4.91 12.07
N GLU A 82 -23.62 5.34 12.85
CA GLU A 82 -23.86 5.93 14.17
C GLU A 82 -24.59 7.28 14.05
N ASP A 83 -25.49 7.56 15.01
CA ASP A 83 -26.28 8.78 15.05
C ASP A 83 -25.48 9.93 15.69
N GLU A 84 -24.48 10.43 14.95
CA GLU A 84 -23.65 11.56 15.39
C GLU A 84 -23.71 12.73 14.40
N GLU A 85 -23.80 13.94 14.92
CA GLU A 85 -23.98 15.16 14.13
C GLU A 85 -22.91 15.33 13.03
N TRP A 86 -21.64 15.07 13.36
CA TRP A 86 -20.53 15.21 12.40
C TRP A 86 -20.58 14.15 11.29
N ILE A 87 -21.14 12.95 11.57
CA ILE A 87 -21.35 11.88 10.57
C ILE A 87 -22.42 12.32 9.59
N HIS A 88 -23.57 12.79 10.08
CA HIS A 88 -24.65 13.31 9.24
C HIS A 88 -24.18 14.46 8.37
N LYS A 89 -23.43 15.40 8.96
CA LYS A 89 -22.85 16.54 8.24
C LYS A 89 -21.85 16.10 7.17
N LEU A 90 -21.02 15.10 7.44
CA LEU A 90 -20.10 14.54 6.45
C LEU A 90 -20.86 13.84 5.30
N ILE A 91 -21.90 13.06 5.60
CA ILE A 91 -22.76 12.43 4.58
C ILE A 91 -23.38 13.50 3.68
N ASP A 92 -23.94 14.56 4.28
CA ASP A 92 -24.57 15.65 3.53
C ASP A 92 -23.56 16.49 2.75
N PHE A 93 -22.34 16.68 3.27
CA PHE A 93 -21.26 17.30 2.53
C PHE A 93 -20.90 16.49 1.29
N VAL A 94 -20.73 15.16 1.40
CA VAL A 94 -20.42 14.29 0.26
C VAL A 94 -21.54 14.35 -0.80
N LYS A 95 -22.81 14.36 -0.39
CA LYS A 95 -23.95 14.58 -1.31
C LYS A 95 -23.86 15.92 -2.02
N GLN A 96 -23.62 17.01 -1.30
CA GLN A 96 -23.51 18.35 -1.87
C GLN A 96 -22.36 18.45 -2.89
N VAL A 97 -21.19 17.90 -2.58
CA VAL A 97 -20.07 17.84 -3.55
C VAL A 97 -20.48 17.05 -4.80
N ARG A 98 -21.10 15.88 -4.63
CA ARG A 98 -21.56 15.05 -5.75
C ARG A 98 -22.52 15.79 -6.67
N GLU A 99 -23.47 16.52 -6.10
CA GLU A 99 -24.52 17.24 -6.83
C GLU A 99 -24.04 18.56 -7.45
N GLN A 100 -23.19 19.30 -6.76
CA GLN A 100 -22.90 20.71 -7.10
C GLN A 100 -21.53 20.92 -7.74
N THR A 101 -20.64 19.93 -7.73
CA THR A 101 -19.26 20.08 -8.25
C THR A 101 -18.89 18.96 -9.24
N PRO A 102 -19.42 18.96 -10.47
CA PRO A 102 -19.29 17.87 -11.44
C PRO A 102 -17.84 17.52 -11.84
N GLN A 103 -16.88 18.38 -11.55
CA GLN A 103 -15.45 18.17 -11.78
C GLN A 103 -14.71 17.54 -10.58
N ALA A 104 -15.29 17.56 -9.38
CA ALA A 104 -14.62 17.10 -8.18
C ALA A 104 -14.48 15.58 -8.17
N ARG A 105 -13.33 15.11 -7.68
CA ARG A 105 -13.02 13.70 -7.49
C ARG A 105 -12.87 13.37 -6.01
N ILE A 106 -13.43 12.24 -5.59
CA ILE A 106 -13.43 11.81 -4.19
C ILE A 106 -12.78 10.43 -4.07
N VAL A 107 -11.86 10.29 -3.13
CA VAL A 107 -11.28 9.03 -2.67
C VAL A 107 -11.73 8.78 -1.23
N GLY A 108 -12.34 7.62 -0.95
CA GLY A 108 -12.72 7.22 0.42
C GLY A 108 -12.00 5.96 0.88
N ILE A 109 -11.44 5.99 2.09
CA ILE A 109 -10.72 4.87 2.71
C ILE A 109 -11.49 4.39 3.96
N CYS A 110 -11.76 3.09 4.04
CA CYS A 110 -12.44 2.43 5.16
C CYS A 110 -13.76 3.13 5.57
N PHE A 111 -13.80 3.88 6.67
CA PHE A 111 -14.96 4.69 7.03
C PHE A 111 -15.37 5.66 5.90
N GLY A 112 -14.41 6.28 5.21
CA GLY A 112 -14.69 7.13 4.05
C GLY A 112 -15.38 6.37 2.91
N HIS A 113 -15.04 5.09 2.69
CA HIS A 113 -15.74 4.21 1.73
C HIS A 113 -17.20 3.98 2.14
N GLN A 114 -17.44 3.74 3.43
CA GLN A 114 -18.77 3.52 3.99
C GLN A 114 -19.65 4.78 3.93
N ILE A 115 -19.09 5.95 4.26
CA ILE A 115 -19.76 7.25 4.14
C ILE A 115 -20.17 7.53 2.71
N ILE A 116 -19.28 7.28 1.74
CA ILE A 116 -19.58 7.45 0.32
C ILE A 116 -20.73 6.55 -0.11
N ALA A 117 -20.76 5.30 0.37
CA ALA A 117 -21.84 4.37 0.08
C ALA A 117 -23.19 4.90 0.60
N ILE A 118 -23.26 5.33 1.85
CA ILE A 118 -24.46 5.92 2.46
C ILE A 118 -24.89 7.19 1.72
N ALA A 119 -23.95 8.11 1.46
CA ALA A 119 -24.22 9.36 0.74
C ALA A 119 -24.75 9.11 -0.68
N SER A 120 -24.37 7.99 -1.29
CA SER A 120 -24.82 7.59 -2.62
C SER A 120 -26.12 6.78 -2.63
N GLY A 121 -26.82 6.65 -1.49
CA GLY A 121 -28.08 5.92 -1.36
C GLY A 121 -27.94 4.43 -1.08
N GLY A 122 -26.73 3.97 -0.76
CA GLY A 122 -26.46 2.62 -0.25
C GLY A 122 -26.55 2.54 1.27
N ALA A 123 -25.87 1.55 1.86
CA ALA A 123 -25.85 1.32 3.30
C ALA A 123 -24.47 0.88 3.79
N CYS A 124 -24.22 1.10 5.08
CA CYS A 124 -23.16 0.44 5.84
C CYS A 124 -23.80 -0.25 7.05
N LYS A 125 -23.33 -1.46 7.38
CA LYS A 125 -23.86 -2.27 8.49
C LYS A 125 -22.73 -3.05 9.17
N PRO A 126 -22.92 -3.50 10.42
CA PRO A 126 -22.06 -4.50 11.01
C PRO A 126 -21.97 -5.75 10.13
N ASN A 127 -20.76 -6.26 9.93
CA ASN A 127 -20.51 -7.46 9.15
C ASN A 127 -20.87 -8.71 9.98
N PRO A 128 -21.84 -9.54 9.52
CA PRO A 128 -22.19 -10.77 10.23
C PRO A 128 -21.03 -11.79 10.25
N SER A 129 -20.07 -11.68 9.32
CA SER A 129 -18.86 -12.50 9.29
C SER A 129 -17.81 -12.07 10.33
N GLY A 130 -17.99 -10.91 10.97
CA GLY A 130 -17.10 -10.39 11.98
C GLY A 130 -16.00 -9.49 11.41
N TRP A 131 -14.82 -9.53 12.03
CA TRP A 131 -13.68 -8.69 11.67
C TRP A 131 -12.96 -9.23 10.44
N GLU A 132 -12.70 -8.36 9.46
CA GLU A 132 -11.63 -8.56 8.49
C GLU A 132 -10.42 -7.76 8.96
N PHE A 133 -9.33 -8.45 9.28
CA PHE A 133 -8.21 -7.84 9.99
C PHE A 133 -6.85 -8.40 9.54
N GLY A 134 -5.95 -7.50 9.17
CA GLY A 134 -4.59 -7.82 8.77
C GLY A 134 -4.42 -7.95 7.27
N TYR A 135 -3.36 -8.65 6.88
CA TYR A 135 -3.09 -8.97 5.49
C TYR A 135 -4.23 -9.79 4.88
N THR A 136 -4.83 -9.26 3.81
CA THR A 136 -5.94 -9.89 3.09
C THR A 136 -5.68 -9.84 1.59
N ASP A 137 -5.77 -11.01 0.95
CA ASP A 137 -5.83 -11.12 -0.51
C ASP A 137 -7.25 -10.77 -0.98
N THR A 138 -7.38 -9.64 -1.66
CA THR A 138 -8.65 -9.13 -2.22
C THR A 138 -8.72 -9.44 -3.70
N GLU A 139 -9.79 -10.11 -4.14
CA GLU A 139 -9.98 -10.47 -5.55
C GLU A 139 -10.37 -9.27 -6.39
N LEU A 140 -9.66 -9.04 -7.50
CA LEU A 140 -10.04 -8.04 -8.49
C LEU A 140 -11.11 -8.61 -9.43
N THR A 141 -12.22 -7.91 -9.56
CA THR A 141 -13.25 -8.28 -10.56
C THR A 141 -12.69 -8.15 -11.97
N PRO A 142 -13.28 -8.79 -13.00
CA PRO A 142 -12.88 -8.55 -14.39
C PRO A 142 -12.87 -7.06 -14.77
N LEU A 143 -13.82 -6.28 -14.23
CA LEU A 143 -13.84 -4.83 -14.39
C LEU A 143 -12.67 -4.17 -13.65
N GLY A 144 -12.41 -4.53 -12.40
CA GLY A 144 -11.26 -4.02 -11.62
C GLY A 144 -9.93 -4.20 -12.34
N ARG A 145 -9.70 -5.39 -12.90
CA ARG A 145 -8.47 -5.67 -13.69
C ARG A 145 -8.32 -4.75 -14.89
N ARG A 146 -9.41 -4.48 -15.61
CA ARG A 146 -9.40 -3.57 -16.78
C ARG A 146 -9.28 -2.11 -16.35
N TYR A 147 -9.99 -1.72 -15.28
CA TYR A 147 -9.98 -0.37 -14.74
C TYR A 147 -8.59 0.05 -14.26
N PHE A 148 -7.92 -0.85 -13.52
CA PHE A 148 -6.53 -0.66 -13.09
C PHE A 148 -5.50 -1.10 -14.13
N ASN A 149 -5.93 -1.51 -15.33
CA ASN A 149 -5.07 -2.00 -16.41
C ASN A 149 -3.95 -2.95 -15.92
N THR A 150 -4.34 -3.99 -15.18
CA THR A 150 -3.42 -4.90 -14.49
C THR A 150 -3.68 -6.36 -14.86
N SER A 151 -2.61 -7.15 -14.90
CA SER A 151 -2.69 -8.62 -15.00
C SER A 151 -2.94 -9.29 -13.65
N LYS A 152 -2.82 -8.55 -12.54
CA LYS A 152 -3.12 -9.05 -11.20
C LYS A 152 -4.55 -9.58 -11.14
N THR A 153 -4.72 -10.75 -10.54
CA THR A 153 -6.04 -11.31 -10.20
C THR A 153 -6.47 -10.95 -8.78
N GLN A 154 -5.51 -10.62 -7.92
CA GLN A 154 -5.72 -10.22 -6.54
C GLN A 154 -4.80 -9.05 -6.20
N MET A 155 -5.21 -8.25 -5.23
CA MET A 155 -4.38 -7.26 -4.56
C MET A 155 -4.30 -7.59 -3.07
N ALA A 156 -3.13 -7.43 -2.48
CA ALA A 156 -2.91 -7.62 -1.06
C ALA A 156 -3.03 -6.29 -0.32
N ILE A 157 -3.87 -6.21 0.71
CA ILE A 157 -4.05 -4.98 1.49
C ILE A 157 -4.25 -5.29 2.97
N GLN A 158 -3.98 -4.31 3.81
CA GLN A 158 -4.32 -4.37 5.23
C GLN A 158 -5.80 -4.05 5.43
N GLU A 159 -6.53 -4.96 6.06
CA GLU A 159 -7.92 -4.76 6.47
C GLU A 159 -7.98 -4.45 7.98
N VAL A 160 -8.83 -3.52 8.38
CA VAL A 160 -9.09 -3.21 9.80
C VAL A 160 -10.55 -2.75 9.96
N HIS A 161 -11.51 -3.66 9.75
CA HIS A 161 -12.92 -3.30 9.87
C HIS A 161 -13.80 -4.46 10.36
N LYS A 162 -14.94 -4.09 10.93
CA LYS A 162 -16.03 -4.99 11.33
C LYS A 162 -17.38 -4.56 10.72
N ASP A 163 -17.38 -3.43 10.00
CA ASP A 163 -18.53 -2.87 9.32
C ASP A 163 -18.24 -2.88 7.83
N TYR A 164 -19.27 -3.05 7.01
CA TYR A 164 -19.10 -3.24 5.58
C TYR A 164 -20.24 -2.62 4.76
N VAL A 165 -19.97 -2.43 3.48
CA VAL A 165 -20.97 -2.09 2.47
C VAL A 165 -21.52 -3.40 1.89
N PRO A 166 -22.79 -3.76 2.15
CA PRO A 166 -23.32 -5.07 1.75
C PRO A 166 -23.62 -5.16 0.26
N GLU A 167 -24.00 -4.05 -0.36
CA GLU A 167 -24.44 -3.96 -1.74
C GLU A 167 -23.94 -2.65 -2.35
N LEU A 168 -23.68 -2.65 -3.66
CA LEU A 168 -23.28 -1.44 -4.36
C LEU A 168 -24.39 -0.38 -4.31
N PRO A 169 -24.08 0.89 -4.00
CA PRO A 169 -25.04 1.97 -4.17
C PRO A 169 -25.38 2.18 -5.67
N PRO A 170 -26.50 2.84 -5.99
CA PRO A 170 -26.85 3.20 -7.36
C PRO A 170 -25.70 3.91 -8.11
N ASN A 171 -25.50 3.54 -9.38
CA ASN A 171 -24.48 4.08 -10.27
C ASN A 171 -23.03 3.83 -9.82
N PHE A 172 -22.79 2.71 -9.13
CA PHE A 172 -21.44 2.23 -8.79
C PHE A 172 -21.20 0.83 -9.33
N LYS A 173 -19.92 0.53 -9.53
CA LYS A 173 -19.43 -0.79 -9.94
C LYS A 173 -18.39 -1.30 -8.94
N CYS A 174 -18.39 -2.61 -8.73
CA CYS A 174 -17.42 -3.29 -7.87
C CYS A 174 -16.13 -3.58 -8.67
N LEU A 175 -15.00 -3.10 -8.15
CA LEU A 175 -13.68 -3.36 -8.71
C LEU A 175 -12.94 -4.48 -7.97
N ALA A 176 -13.24 -4.69 -6.69
CA ALA A 176 -12.60 -5.74 -5.89
C ALA A 176 -13.52 -6.25 -4.78
N THR A 177 -13.31 -7.49 -4.34
CA THR A 177 -14.18 -8.19 -3.36
C THR A 177 -13.42 -9.24 -2.54
N THR A 178 -13.86 -9.50 -1.32
CA THR A 178 -13.53 -10.71 -0.52
C THR A 178 -14.79 -11.49 -0.17
N ALA A 179 -15.76 -11.50 -1.08
CA ALA A 179 -17.01 -12.25 -0.90
C ALA A 179 -16.75 -13.72 -0.50
N PRO A 180 -17.56 -14.29 0.42
CA PRO A 180 -18.76 -13.69 0.99
C PRO A 180 -18.50 -12.76 2.19
N HIS A 181 -17.25 -12.60 2.65
CA HIS A 181 -16.95 -11.78 3.84
C HIS A 181 -17.28 -10.31 3.59
N THR A 182 -16.64 -9.70 2.57
CA THR A 182 -16.84 -8.29 2.22
C THR A 182 -17.12 -8.18 0.71
N PRO A 183 -18.40 -8.17 0.29
CA PRO A 183 -18.78 -8.18 -1.12
C PRO A 183 -18.31 -6.95 -1.91
N VAL A 184 -18.24 -5.78 -1.26
CA VAL A 184 -17.77 -4.53 -1.87
C VAL A 184 -16.51 -4.08 -1.16
N GLN A 185 -15.35 -4.46 -1.69
CA GLN A 185 -14.05 -4.05 -1.16
C GLN A 185 -13.55 -2.76 -1.84
N VAL A 186 -13.73 -2.67 -3.16
CA VAL A 186 -13.45 -1.45 -3.92
C VAL A 186 -14.64 -1.15 -4.82
N MET A 187 -15.07 0.12 -4.84
CA MET A 187 -16.11 0.57 -5.76
C MET A 187 -15.73 1.88 -6.45
N VAL A 188 -16.23 2.05 -7.67
CA VAL A 188 -16.09 3.27 -8.49
C VAL A 188 -17.45 3.71 -9.00
N SER A 189 -17.70 5.01 -9.09
CA SER A 189 -18.92 5.55 -9.70
C SER A 189 -18.86 5.51 -11.23
N ASP A 190 -20.02 5.32 -11.88
CA ASP A 190 -20.12 5.23 -13.35
C ASP A 190 -19.58 6.48 -14.07
N ASP A 191 -19.64 7.65 -13.41
CA ASP A 191 -19.15 8.93 -13.90
C ASP A 191 -17.66 9.20 -13.60
N ASN A 192 -16.94 8.23 -13.00
CA ASN A 192 -15.52 8.35 -12.66
C ASN A 192 -15.16 9.53 -11.74
N ARG A 193 -16.11 9.94 -10.89
CA ARG A 193 -15.88 11.00 -9.89
C ARG A 193 -15.66 10.48 -8.49
N VAL A 194 -15.92 9.22 -8.23
CA VAL A 194 -15.68 8.60 -6.92
C VAL A 194 -15.01 7.25 -7.08
N ILE A 195 -13.95 7.03 -6.30
CA ILE A 195 -13.38 5.71 -6.05
C ILE A 195 -13.22 5.53 -4.54
N SER A 196 -13.39 4.31 -4.04
CA SER A 196 -13.22 4.05 -2.61
C SER A 196 -12.84 2.62 -2.33
N ILE A 197 -12.18 2.39 -1.20
CA ILE A 197 -11.67 1.09 -0.75
C ILE A 197 -11.95 0.89 0.73
N GLN A 198 -12.29 -0.34 1.12
CA GLN A 198 -12.58 -0.70 2.51
C GLN A 198 -11.31 -0.93 3.34
N GLY A 199 -10.25 -1.49 2.74
CA GLY A 199 -8.95 -1.64 3.38
C GLY A 199 -8.12 -0.35 3.49
N HIS A 200 -6.96 -0.46 4.12
CA HIS A 200 -6.09 0.65 4.54
C HIS A 200 -4.73 0.61 3.84
N PRO A 201 -4.59 1.25 2.66
CA PRO A 201 -3.27 1.37 2.03
C PRO A 201 -2.32 2.27 2.82
N GLU A 202 -2.83 3.13 3.71
CA GLU A 202 -2.02 4.04 4.54
C GLU A 202 -1.44 3.37 5.79
N PHE A 203 -1.89 2.18 6.16
CA PHE A 203 -1.43 1.50 7.37
C PHE A 203 -0.27 0.54 7.07
N PRO A 204 0.94 0.81 7.62
CA PRO A 204 2.00 -0.17 7.60
C PRO A 204 1.65 -1.35 8.52
N ALA A 205 2.29 -2.50 8.28
CA ALA A 205 2.07 -3.73 9.03
C ALA A 205 2.19 -3.52 10.56
N GLU A 206 3.11 -2.68 11.01
CA GLU A 206 3.35 -2.40 12.43
C GLU A 206 2.17 -1.67 13.09
N VAL A 207 1.51 -0.75 12.37
CA VAL A 207 0.30 -0.08 12.87
C VAL A 207 -0.82 -1.11 13.04
N VAL A 208 -0.99 -2.00 12.05
CA VAL A 208 -2.00 -3.07 12.10
C VAL A 208 -1.73 -4.04 13.24
N LYS A 209 -0.46 -4.43 13.46
CA LYS A 209 -0.04 -5.25 14.60
C LYS A 209 -0.43 -4.61 15.93
N LEU A 210 -0.09 -3.33 16.12
CA LEU A 210 -0.41 -2.59 17.34
C LEU A 210 -1.94 -2.50 17.58
N LEU A 211 -2.71 -2.27 16.52
CA LEU A 211 -4.18 -2.23 16.59
C LEU A 211 -4.78 -3.60 16.93
N MET A 212 -4.14 -4.69 16.50
CA MET A 212 -4.53 -6.07 16.76
C MET A 212 -4.25 -6.46 18.22
N GLU A 213 -3.03 -6.18 18.71
CA GLU A 213 -2.61 -6.44 20.10
C GLU A 213 -3.51 -5.69 21.09
N LYS A 214 -3.79 -4.40 20.85
CA LYS A 214 -4.70 -3.63 21.71
C LYS A 214 -6.12 -4.20 21.76
N ARG A 215 -6.64 -4.69 20.63
CA ARG A 215 -7.98 -5.29 20.58
C ARG A 215 -8.03 -6.67 21.23
N LEU A 216 -6.91 -7.41 21.21
CA LEU A 216 -6.76 -8.63 21.98
C LEU A 216 -6.77 -8.35 23.49
N GLU A 217 -5.98 -7.38 23.94
CA GLU A 217 -5.93 -6.94 25.34
C GLU A 217 -7.31 -6.47 25.84
N ALA A 218 -8.07 -5.78 24.99
CA ALA A 218 -9.43 -5.33 25.30
C ALA A 218 -10.48 -6.46 25.23
N GLY A 219 -10.11 -7.70 24.87
CA GLY A 219 -11.03 -8.83 24.72
C GLY A 219 -11.96 -8.73 23.51
N ILE A 220 -11.69 -7.83 22.56
CA ILE A 220 -12.46 -7.62 21.33
C ILE A 220 -12.11 -8.69 20.28
N LEU A 221 -10.82 -9.03 20.18
CA LEU A 221 -10.32 -10.10 19.31
C LEU A 221 -9.94 -11.33 20.14
N LYS A 222 -10.13 -12.52 19.57
CA LYS A 222 -9.71 -13.79 20.19
C LYS A 222 -8.23 -14.04 19.93
N GLN A 223 -7.55 -14.69 20.88
CA GLN A 223 -6.12 -15.04 20.79
C GLN A 223 -5.78 -15.78 19.49
N ASP A 224 -6.54 -16.82 19.16
CA ASP A 224 -6.29 -17.65 17.96
C ASP A 224 -6.42 -16.83 16.68
N PHE A 225 -7.41 -15.94 16.60
CA PHE A 225 -7.60 -15.04 15.45
C PHE A 225 -6.39 -14.11 15.27
N VAL A 226 -5.91 -13.50 16.35
CA VAL A 226 -4.74 -12.63 16.33
C VAL A 226 -3.48 -13.39 15.91
N GLN A 227 -3.27 -14.59 16.44
CA GLN A 227 -2.10 -15.40 16.06
C GLN A 227 -2.12 -15.76 14.57
N GLU A 228 -3.28 -16.14 14.02
CA GLU A 228 -3.41 -16.43 12.59
C GLU A 228 -3.20 -15.19 11.71
N SER A 229 -3.74 -14.03 12.09
CA SER A 229 -3.51 -12.79 11.33
C SER A 229 -2.06 -12.32 11.42
N LEU A 230 -1.39 -12.44 12.57
CA LEU A 230 0.03 -12.10 12.73
C LEU A 230 0.94 -12.99 11.89
N LYS A 231 0.61 -14.28 11.72
CA LYS A 231 1.36 -15.19 10.82
C LYS A 231 1.39 -14.68 9.39
N LYS A 232 0.33 -14.01 8.92
CA LYS A 232 0.22 -13.50 7.55
C LYS A 232 0.74 -12.08 7.39
N LEU A 233 0.79 -11.31 8.47
CA LEU A 233 1.05 -9.88 8.43
C LEU A 233 2.37 -9.49 7.74
N TYR A 234 3.37 -10.38 7.80
CA TYR A 234 4.71 -10.18 7.24
C TYR A 234 5.09 -11.22 6.16
N THR A 235 4.16 -12.06 5.71
CA THR A 235 4.52 -13.15 4.77
C THR A 235 4.74 -12.66 3.35
N LYS A 236 4.05 -11.60 2.95
CA LYS A 236 4.11 -11.04 1.60
C LYS A 236 3.98 -9.51 1.66
N PRO A 237 4.57 -8.79 0.70
CA PRO A 237 4.31 -7.36 0.55
C PRO A 237 2.82 -7.12 0.27
N ILE A 238 2.31 -6.00 0.75
CA ILE A 238 1.02 -5.46 0.34
C ILE A 238 1.17 -4.60 -0.92
N ASP A 239 0.05 -4.33 -1.59
CA ASP A 239 -0.06 -3.51 -2.79
C ASP A 239 -0.44 -2.05 -2.46
N ASP A 240 -0.09 -1.55 -1.27
CA ASP A 240 -0.37 -0.19 -0.78
C ASP A 240 0.02 0.90 -1.79
N LEU A 241 1.29 0.91 -2.22
CA LEU A 241 1.80 1.90 -3.16
C LEU A 241 1.13 1.76 -4.53
N TRP A 242 0.85 0.54 -4.96
CA TRP A 242 0.16 0.26 -6.22
C TRP A 242 -1.27 0.80 -6.18
N ILE A 243 -1.99 0.61 -5.08
CA ILE A 243 -3.35 1.16 -4.87
C ILE A 243 -3.31 2.69 -4.90
N VAL A 244 -2.39 3.30 -4.15
CA VAL A 244 -2.32 4.77 -4.05
C VAL A 244 -1.86 5.40 -5.37
N GLN A 245 -1.02 4.72 -6.16
CA GLN A 245 -0.71 5.13 -7.54
C GLN A 245 -1.96 5.20 -8.43
N HIS A 246 -2.90 4.26 -8.28
CA HIS A 246 -4.16 4.29 -9.00
C HIS A 246 -5.09 5.39 -8.48
N PHE A 247 -5.07 5.69 -7.18
CA PHE A 247 -5.79 6.85 -6.64
C PHE A 247 -5.22 8.17 -7.16
N ILE A 248 -3.90 8.33 -7.23
CA ILE A 248 -3.25 9.51 -7.82
C ILE A 248 -3.61 9.63 -9.31
N SER A 249 -3.58 8.52 -10.06
CA SER A 249 -3.99 8.50 -11.47
C SER A 249 -5.46 8.86 -11.65
N PHE A 250 -6.33 8.38 -10.77
CA PHE A 250 -7.74 8.72 -10.72
C PHE A 250 -7.94 10.22 -10.46
N LEU A 251 -7.25 10.77 -9.46
CA LEU A 251 -7.29 12.20 -9.10
C LEU A 251 -6.84 13.10 -10.26
N LEU A 252 -5.81 12.68 -10.99
CA LEU A 252 -5.33 13.35 -12.21
C LEU A 252 -6.27 13.18 -13.41
N GLY A 253 -7.31 12.34 -13.32
CA GLY A 253 -8.18 12.01 -14.44
C GLY A 253 -7.52 11.16 -15.52
N LYS A 254 -6.49 10.39 -15.19
CA LYS A 254 -5.71 9.52 -16.09
C LYS A 254 -6.15 8.05 -16.07
N VAL A 255 -7.37 7.77 -15.61
CA VAL A 255 -7.97 6.42 -15.57
C VAL A 255 -8.95 6.22 -16.75
N PRO A 256 -9.13 4.99 -17.25
CA PRO A 256 -10.09 4.71 -18.30
C PRO A 256 -11.53 5.03 -17.85
N ALA A 257 -12.42 5.33 -18.81
CA ALA A 257 -13.85 5.42 -18.52
C ALA A 257 -14.37 4.06 -18.03
N VAL A 258 -15.25 4.04 -17.02
CA VAL A 258 -15.86 2.78 -16.53
C VAL A 258 -16.55 2.02 -17.66
N GLN A 259 -17.22 2.75 -18.55
CA GLN A 259 -17.92 2.21 -19.72
C GLN A 259 -16.97 1.57 -20.74
N ASP A 260 -15.80 2.18 -20.98
CA ASP A 260 -14.77 1.63 -21.86
C ASP A 260 -14.16 0.35 -21.27
N ALA A 261 -14.04 0.31 -19.94
CA ALA A 261 -13.62 -0.87 -19.20
C ALA A 261 -14.71 -1.96 -19.13
N GLU A 262 -15.95 -1.73 -19.55
CA GLU A 262 -16.96 -2.80 -19.70
C GLU A 262 -16.99 -3.39 -21.12
N GLY A 263 -16.70 -2.58 -22.14
CA GLY A 263 -16.85 -2.96 -23.56
C GLY A 263 -15.67 -3.71 -24.20
N SER A 264 -14.47 -3.74 -23.57
CA SER A 264 -13.31 -4.42 -24.16
C SER A 264 -13.38 -5.94 -23.97
N ASN A 265 -14.04 -6.64 -24.89
CA ASN A 265 -13.97 -8.10 -25.02
C ASN A 265 -12.89 -8.54 -26.03
N SER A 266 -11.90 -7.69 -26.30
CA SER A 266 -10.82 -7.93 -27.24
C SER A 266 -9.51 -7.38 -26.68
N ASP A 267 -8.50 -8.25 -26.61
CA ASP A 267 -7.06 -8.00 -26.46
C ASP A 267 -6.66 -6.68 -25.77
N LEU A 268 -6.10 -6.82 -24.55
CA LEU A 268 -5.40 -5.78 -23.80
C LEU A 268 -4.46 -4.99 -24.72
N LYS A 269 -4.94 -3.88 -25.30
CA LYS A 269 -4.07 -2.90 -25.94
C LYS A 269 -3.42 -2.10 -24.84
N GLN A 270 -2.17 -2.45 -24.54
CA GLN A 270 -1.28 -1.68 -23.69
C GLN A 270 -1.26 -0.23 -24.15
N ILE A 271 -1.89 0.65 -23.38
CA ILE A 271 -1.55 2.08 -23.39
C ILE A 271 -0.15 2.16 -22.77
N PRO A 272 0.81 2.89 -23.35
CA PRO A 272 2.14 3.01 -22.79
C PRO A 272 2.09 3.84 -21.51
N ILE A 273 1.83 3.17 -20.40
CA ILE A 273 2.35 3.58 -19.10
C ILE A 273 3.82 3.19 -19.16
N THR A 274 4.73 4.11 -18.82
CA THR A 274 6.15 3.79 -18.66
C THR A 274 6.28 2.80 -17.51
N ILE A 275 6.18 1.51 -17.81
CA ILE A 275 6.48 0.41 -16.91
C ILE A 275 7.97 0.55 -16.62
N LEU A 276 8.34 0.91 -15.39
CA LEU A 276 9.65 0.53 -14.88
C LEU A 276 9.64 -0.99 -14.90
N SER A 277 10.34 -1.57 -15.89
CA SER A 277 10.56 -3.02 -15.94
C SER A 277 11.05 -3.46 -14.57
N THR A 278 10.46 -4.51 -14.02
CA THR A 278 11.07 -5.20 -12.88
C THR A 278 12.52 -5.50 -13.25
N PRO A 279 13.51 -5.09 -12.43
CA PRO A 279 14.92 -5.30 -12.75
C PRO A 279 15.17 -6.78 -13.03
N HIS A 280 15.91 -7.09 -14.09
CA HIS A 280 16.34 -8.46 -14.34
C HIS A 280 17.48 -8.79 -13.41
N VAL A 281 17.39 -9.89 -12.66
CA VAL A 281 18.32 -10.20 -11.58
C VAL A 281 18.91 -11.59 -11.78
N ARG A 282 20.19 -11.76 -11.44
CA ARG A 282 20.88 -13.05 -11.40
C ARG A 282 21.36 -13.32 -10.00
N LEU A 283 20.99 -14.46 -9.42
CA LEU A 283 21.54 -14.98 -8.18
C LEU A 283 22.58 -16.06 -8.47
N THR A 284 23.73 -15.97 -7.82
CA THR A 284 24.82 -16.95 -7.87
C THR A 284 25.14 -17.43 -6.46
N ALA A 285 24.96 -18.72 -6.20
CA ALA A 285 25.27 -19.34 -4.90
C ALA A 285 26.73 -19.84 -4.85
N ALA A 286 27.28 -19.99 -3.64
CA ALA A 286 28.66 -20.48 -3.45
C ALA A 286 28.93 -21.88 -4.04
N ALA A 287 27.91 -22.70 -4.25
CA ALA A 287 28.03 -24.00 -4.90
C ALA A 287 28.12 -23.90 -6.45
N GLY A 288 27.99 -22.70 -7.01
CA GLY A 288 28.04 -22.42 -8.45
C GLY A 288 26.67 -22.46 -9.15
N GLU A 289 25.59 -22.62 -8.39
CA GLU A 289 24.23 -22.55 -8.95
C GLU A 289 23.89 -21.12 -9.34
N VAL A 290 23.18 -20.98 -10.47
CA VAL A 290 22.76 -19.69 -11.01
C VAL A 290 21.26 -19.73 -11.24
N VAL A 291 20.55 -18.72 -10.71
CA VAL A 291 19.11 -18.55 -10.88
C VAL A 291 18.83 -17.17 -11.47
N CYS A 292 18.13 -17.14 -12.59
CA CYS A 292 17.65 -15.90 -13.20
C CYS A 292 16.29 -15.52 -12.62
N ASP A 293 16.11 -14.24 -12.33
CA ASP A 293 14.91 -13.62 -11.75
C ASP A 293 14.37 -14.40 -10.53
N PRO A 294 15.20 -14.65 -9.50
CA PRO A 294 14.80 -15.45 -8.35
C PRO A 294 13.66 -14.77 -7.57
N SER A 295 12.68 -15.57 -7.13
CA SER A 295 11.65 -15.11 -6.21
C SER A 295 12.26 -14.77 -4.83
N ALA A 296 11.54 -14.01 -4.01
CA ALA A 296 11.94 -13.73 -2.63
C ALA A 296 12.11 -15.02 -1.80
N GLU A 297 11.29 -16.04 -2.07
CA GLU A 297 11.36 -17.36 -1.46
C GLU A 297 12.66 -18.07 -1.86
N GLN A 298 13.00 -18.07 -3.15
CA GLN A 298 14.28 -18.65 -3.61
C GLN A 298 15.48 -17.93 -3.00
N ILE A 299 15.46 -16.58 -2.93
CA ILE A 299 16.51 -15.82 -2.24
C ILE A 299 16.62 -16.25 -0.78
N PHE A 300 15.50 -16.40 -0.08
CA PHE A 300 15.47 -16.85 1.32
C PHE A 300 15.99 -18.28 1.49
N ASP A 301 15.63 -19.20 0.61
CA ASP A 301 16.08 -20.59 0.65
C ASP A 301 17.60 -20.66 0.52
N TYR A 302 18.19 -19.98 -0.47
CA TYR A 302 19.64 -19.92 -0.64
C TYR A 302 20.35 -19.26 0.55
N LEU A 303 19.75 -18.25 1.16
CA LEU A 303 20.29 -17.63 2.39
C LEU A 303 20.23 -18.59 3.58
N SER A 304 19.19 -19.41 3.66
CA SER A 304 18.98 -20.37 4.74
C SER A 304 19.97 -21.53 4.68
N GLU A 305 20.46 -21.85 3.48
CA GLU A 305 21.46 -22.90 3.24
C GLU A 305 22.90 -22.46 3.49
N LEU A 306 23.17 -21.16 3.72
CA LEU A 306 24.51 -20.65 3.97
C LEU A 306 25.16 -21.33 5.18
N ASN A 307 26.39 -21.79 4.98
CA ASN A 307 27.18 -22.46 6.00
C ASN A 307 28.69 -22.27 5.73
N MET A 308 29.55 -22.85 6.56
CA MET A 308 31.01 -22.66 6.42
C MET A 308 31.59 -23.17 5.11
N ARG A 309 30.93 -24.12 4.44
CA ARG A 309 31.32 -24.64 3.11
C ARG A 309 30.75 -23.80 1.97
N PHE A 310 29.51 -23.33 2.12
CA PHE A 310 28.81 -22.48 1.17
C PHE A 310 28.50 -21.14 1.84
N SER A 311 29.53 -20.30 1.92
CA SER A 311 29.53 -19.15 2.83
C SER A 311 29.09 -17.85 2.20
N TYR A 312 28.70 -17.84 0.92
CA TYR A 312 28.26 -16.62 0.26
C TYR A 312 27.14 -16.81 -0.77
N LEU A 313 26.46 -15.72 -1.05
CA LEU A 313 25.43 -15.55 -2.07
C LEU A 313 25.65 -14.20 -2.75
N VAL A 314 25.63 -14.15 -4.09
CA VAL A 314 25.72 -12.90 -4.85
C VAL A 314 24.45 -12.72 -5.66
N VAL A 315 23.89 -11.52 -5.64
CA VAL A 315 22.73 -11.13 -6.44
C VAL A 315 23.12 -9.92 -7.28
N GLU A 316 22.91 -10.00 -8.60
CA GLU A 316 23.37 -9.02 -9.59
C GLU A 316 22.18 -8.49 -10.39
N ARG A 317 22.18 -7.18 -10.68
CA ARG A 317 21.21 -6.57 -11.60
C ARG A 317 21.77 -6.61 -13.02
N MET A 318 21.05 -7.25 -13.93
CA MET A 318 21.43 -7.54 -15.31
C MET A 318 20.93 -6.48 -16.31
N ASP A 319 20.02 -5.61 -15.87
CA ASP A 319 19.51 -4.46 -16.62
C ASP A 319 20.48 -3.27 -16.64
N GLU A 320 21.54 -3.30 -15.83
CA GLU A 320 22.58 -2.27 -15.76
C GLU A 320 23.91 -2.78 -16.34
N ALA A 321 24.66 -1.91 -17.02
CA ALA A 321 25.84 -2.33 -17.76
C ALA A 321 27.03 -2.66 -16.83
N ASN A 322 27.47 -3.93 -16.88
CA ASN A 322 28.64 -4.55 -16.21
C ASN A 322 28.39 -5.07 -14.78
N ASP A 323 29.27 -5.97 -14.31
CA ASP A 323 29.25 -6.65 -12.99
C ASP A 323 29.46 -5.72 -11.77
N GLN A 324 29.14 -4.42 -11.91
CA GLN A 324 29.31 -3.39 -10.88
C GLN A 324 28.03 -3.13 -10.08
N TYR A 325 26.93 -3.82 -10.41
CA TYR A 325 25.64 -3.74 -9.70
C TYR A 325 25.33 -5.07 -9.03
N TYR A 326 25.84 -5.23 -7.82
CA TYR A 326 25.65 -6.46 -7.06
C TYR A 326 25.40 -6.18 -5.58
N MET A 327 24.74 -7.13 -4.92
CA MET A 327 24.71 -7.28 -3.48
C MET A 327 25.20 -8.68 -3.13
N GLN A 328 26.18 -8.76 -2.23
CA GLN A 328 26.72 -10.01 -1.73
C GLN A 328 26.42 -10.16 -0.24
N VAL A 329 26.04 -11.38 0.12
CA VAL A 329 25.90 -11.85 1.48
C VAL A 329 27.00 -12.85 1.76
N LYS A 330 27.71 -12.69 2.88
CA LYS A 330 28.77 -13.61 3.30
C LYS A 330 28.64 -13.95 4.78
N LEU A 331 28.60 -15.24 5.09
CA LEU A 331 28.61 -15.77 6.45
C LEU A 331 30.06 -15.89 6.95
N ASN A 332 30.34 -15.27 8.09
CA ASN A 332 31.65 -15.32 8.75
C ASN A 332 31.75 -16.49 9.73
N ASN A 333 32.98 -16.89 10.06
CA ASN A 333 33.26 -18.02 10.96
C ASN A 333 32.74 -17.83 12.40
N ASP A 334 32.54 -16.58 12.82
CA ASP A 334 31.97 -16.22 14.12
C ASP A 334 30.43 -16.23 14.13
N GLY A 335 29.81 -16.60 13.02
CA GLY A 335 28.36 -16.63 12.83
C GLY A 335 27.74 -15.28 12.45
N SER A 336 28.52 -14.21 12.34
CA SER A 336 28.06 -12.91 11.83
C SER A 336 27.87 -12.94 10.31
N CYS A 337 27.05 -12.02 9.79
CA CYS A 337 26.79 -11.91 8.37
C CYS A 337 27.29 -10.56 7.84
N LEU A 338 28.20 -10.60 6.88
CA LEU A 338 28.65 -9.44 6.11
C LEU A 338 27.71 -9.25 4.92
N LEU A 339 27.13 -8.06 4.81
CA LEU A 339 26.46 -7.59 3.61
C LEU A 339 27.33 -6.55 2.93
N GLU A 340 27.53 -6.69 1.64
CA GLU A 340 28.12 -5.65 0.81
C GLU A 340 27.31 -5.41 -0.45
N TYR A 341 27.35 -4.19 -0.97
CA TYR A 341 26.80 -3.90 -2.29
C TYR A 341 27.72 -2.96 -3.05
N ARG A 342 27.63 -3.05 -4.37
CA ARG A 342 28.21 -2.09 -5.30
C ARG A 342 27.14 -1.53 -6.21
N PHE A 343 27.25 -0.23 -6.48
CA PHE A 343 26.28 0.51 -7.29
C PHE A 343 26.98 1.23 -8.45
N GLY A 344 27.28 0.48 -9.51
CA GLY A 344 27.77 0.99 -10.79
C GLY A 344 29.24 1.40 -10.86
N SER A 345 29.92 1.60 -9.73
CA SER A 345 31.36 1.90 -9.71
C SER A 345 32.05 1.37 -8.47
N ALA A 346 33.38 1.23 -8.54
CA ALA A 346 34.22 0.85 -7.39
C ALA A 346 34.13 1.86 -6.23
N ASP A 347 33.88 3.14 -6.52
CA ASP A 347 33.74 4.21 -5.52
C ASP A 347 32.37 4.23 -4.83
N ALA A 348 31.41 3.43 -5.32
CA ALA A 348 30.07 3.25 -4.76
C ALA A 348 29.93 1.83 -4.18
N HIS A 349 30.92 1.42 -3.38
CA HIS A 349 30.98 0.13 -2.69
C HIS A 349 30.82 0.36 -1.18
N PHE A 350 29.90 -0.37 -0.56
CA PHE A 350 29.59 -0.23 0.85
C PHE A 350 29.37 -1.60 1.49
N GLN A 351 29.57 -1.67 2.80
CA GLN A 351 29.35 -2.89 3.58
C GLN A 351 28.75 -2.61 4.96
N THR A 352 28.14 -3.63 5.54
CA THR A 352 27.65 -3.63 6.91
C THR A 352 27.69 -5.05 7.49
N THR A 353 27.76 -5.17 8.80
CA THR A 353 27.85 -6.47 9.49
C THR A 353 26.68 -6.61 10.45
N ILE A 354 25.94 -7.70 10.30
CA ILE A 354 24.86 -8.08 11.22
C ILE A 354 25.48 -8.93 12.32
N ILE A 355 25.46 -8.39 13.54
CA ILE A 355 26.04 -9.00 14.75
C ILE A 355 25.01 -9.97 15.38
N GLY A 356 25.43 -11.20 15.64
CA GLY A 356 24.58 -12.28 16.15
C GLY A 356 24.59 -13.49 15.21
N PRO A 357 24.15 -14.67 15.67
CA PRO A 357 24.21 -15.86 14.83
C PRO A 357 23.17 -15.79 13.72
N PHE A 358 23.65 -15.63 12.48
CA PHE A 358 22.85 -15.50 11.28
C PHE A 358 21.76 -16.58 11.13
N ALA A 359 22.07 -17.80 11.55
CA ALA A 359 21.22 -18.99 11.45
C ALA A 359 19.93 -18.96 12.29
N PHE A 360 19.74 -18.01 13.22
CA PHE A 360 18.53 -17.96 14.06
C PHE A 360 17.49 -16.95 13.56
N SER A 361 17.93 -15.74 13.21
CA SER A 361 17.02 -14.66 12.78
C SER A 361 17.62 -13.72 11.74
N GLY A 362 18.90 -13.88 11.39
CA GLY A 362 19.58 -13.00 10.43
C GLY A 362 19.13 -13.22 9.00
N GLN A 363 18.77 -14.46 8.65
CA GLN A 363 18.34 -14.87 7.31
C GLN A 363 17.13 -14.08 6.80
N GLN A 364 16.10 -13.88 7.64
CA GLN A 364 14.89 -13.15 7.26
C GLN A 364 15.17 -11.66 6.98
N ASN A 365 15.93 -11.01 7.87
CA ASN A 365 16.29 -9.60 7.70
C ASN A 365 17.16 -9.40 6.46
N VAL A 366 18.13 -10.29 6.23
CA VAL A 366 18.97 -10.24 5.03
C VAL A 366 18.18 -10.53 3.77
N ALA A 367 17.29 -11.51 3.78
CA ALA A 367 16.43 -11.82 2.63
C ALA A 367 15.59 -10.60 2.23
N MET A 368 14.98 -9.92 3.20
CA MET A 368 14.24 -8.68 2.94
C MET A 368 15.09 -7.61 2.26
N ILE A 369 16.33 -7.40 2.74
CA ILE A 369 17.25 -6.39 2.19
C ILE A 369 17.69 -6.75 0.78
N VAL A 370 18.09 -8.01 0.56
CA VAL A 370 18.52 -8.52 -0.74
C VAL A 370 17.36 -8.51 -1.74
N THR A 371 16.16 -8.90 -1.34
CA THR A 371 14.95 -8.83 -2.18
C THR A 371 14.57 -7.39 -2.51
N ALA A 372 14.62 -6.48 -1.53
CA ALA A 372 14.35 -5.05 -1.76
C ALA A 372 15.38 -4.44 -2.73
N TRP A 373 16.65 -4.81 -2.58
CA TRP A 373 17.71 -4.44 -3.52
C TRP A 373 17.46 -5.03 -4.91
N ALA A 374 17.17 -6.32 -5.03
CA ALA A 374 16.88 -6.97 -6.31
C ALA A 374 15.69 -6.32 -7.03
N SER A 375 14.70 -5.85 -6.29
CA SER A 375 13.45 -5.30 -6.84
C SER A 375 13.50 -3.81 -7.22
N GLY A 376 14.65 -3.14 -7.14
CA GLY A 376 14.71 -1.69 -7.46
C GLY A 376 14.26 -0.75 -6.32
N LYS A 377 13.96 -1.27 -5.12
CA LYS A 377 13.37 -0.49 -4.02
C LYS A 377 14.45 0.13 -3.14
N ASP A 378 15.17 1.10 -3.71
CA ASP A 378 16.39 1.67 -3.15
C ASP A 378 16.27 2.21 -1.71
N ASP A 379 15.11 2.74 -1.33
CA ASP A 379 14.91 3.34 -0.01
C ASP A 379 14.75 2.32 1.13
N LEU A 380 14.33 1.09 0.82
CA LEU A 380 14.07 0.06 1.84
C LEU A 380 15.35 -0.60 2.37
N TRP A 381 16.34 -0.78 1.49
CA TRP A 381 17.57 -1.47 1.83
C TRP A 381 18.72 -0.49 2.17
N LYS A 382 18.75 0.71 1.56
CA LYS A 382 19.76 1.74 1.87
C LYS A 382 19.57 2.35 3.26
N ASN A 383 18.32 2.52 3.72
CA ASN A 383 18.03 3.12 5.02
C ASN A 383 17.82 2.09 6.14
N GLY A 384 17.68 0.81 5.79
CA GLY A 384 17.42 -0.28 6.74
C GLY A 384 18.63 -0.71 7.58
N LEU A 385 19.85 -0.37 7.17
CA LEU A 385 21.10 -0.66 7.89
C LEU A 385 22.05 0.53 7.82
N THR A 386 22.97 0.61 8.78
CA THR A 386 24.10 1.56 8.71
C THR A 386 25.17 0.98 7.79
N TRP A 387 25.32 1.60 6.62
CA TRP A 387 26.30 1.21 5.60
C TRP A 387 27.60 1.99 5.75
N ASN A 388 28.72 1.28 5.72
CA ASN A 388 30.06 1.86 5.74
C ASN A 388 30.65 1.83 4.34
N LYS A 389 31.10 2.97 3.84
CA LYS A 389 31.77 3.05 2.54
C LYS A 389 33.09 2.27 2.59
N LEU A 390 33.29 1.36 1.63
CA LEU A 390 34.55 0.67 1.42
C LEU A 390 35.48 1.59 0.63
N VAL A 391 36.60 1.97 1.25
CA VAL A 391 37.70 2.63 0.55
C VAL A 391 38.67 1.54 0.12
N LEU A 392 38.63 1.19 -1.16
CA LEU A 392 39.62 0.30 -1.75
C LEU A 392 40.94 1.09 -1.83
N ASN A 393 41.96 0.65 -1.09
CA ASN A 393 43.33 1.16 -1.23
C ASN A 393 44.02 0.56 -2.45
#